data_AF-A0A7J8WP64-F1
#
_entry.id   AF-A0A7J8WP64-F1
#
_cell.length_a   1.000
_cell.length_b   1.000
_cell.length_c   1.000
_cell.angle_alpha   90.00
_cell.angle_beta   90.00
_cell.angle_gamma   90.00
#
_symmetry.space_group_name_H-M   'P 1'
#
loop_
_entity.id
_entity.type
_entity.pdbx_description
1 polymer ?
#
loop_
_entity_poly.entity_id
_entity_poly.type
_entity_poly.pdbx_seq_one_letter_code
_entity_poly.pdbx_strand_id
1 'polypeptide(L)'
;YTSYSNFTLPGPSNQDTVYGLFQCRGNLNSGDCGRCVAKAVSQLGTLCLDSTGGALQLEGCFVKYDNTTFLGVEDKTVVVKKCGPSISSYSDALGRSDAVLGYLGASDGTYKPFRVSGSGDVQGVAQCVGDLSPRECQDCLSEAIGRLKTDCGAAKWGDMYLAKCYARYSEGGDHPHGQKGEQ
;
A
#
# COMPACT_ATOMS: atom_id res chain seq x y z
N TYR A 1 15.59 11.14 -8.75
CA TYR A 1 14.83 10.70 -7.57
C TYR A 1 13.99 9.51 -7.98
N THR A 2 14.03 8.41 -7.22
CA THR A 2 13.20 7.22 -7.47
C THR A 2 12.30 7.00 -6.26
N SER A 3 11.00 6.77 -6.49
CA SER A 3 10.04 6.42 -5.44
C SER A 3 10.07 4.92 -5.10
N TYR A 4 10.88 4.15 -5.82
CA TYR A 4 11.03 2.71 -5.68
C TYR A 4 12.45 2.31 -6.04
N SER A 5 12.98 1.31 -5.34
CA SER A 5 14.21 0.61 -5.72
C SER A 5 14.23 -0.76 -5.06
N ASN A 6 14.90 -1.71 -5.70
CA ASN A 6 15.27 -2.99 -5.11
C ASN A 6 16.79 -3.13 -5.06
N PHE A 7 17.25 -4.02 -4.20
CA PHE A 7 18.65 -4.30 -3.97
C PHE A 7 18.83 -5.78 -3.63
N THR A 8 19.94 -6.33 -4.11
CA THR A 8 20.43 -7.65 -3.74
C THR A 8 21.82 -7.45 -3.18
N LEU A 9 22.04 -7.89 -1.94
CA LEU A 9 23.31 -7.87 -1.27
C LEU A 9 23.83 -9.31 -1.19
N PRO A 10 24.81 -9.70 -2.02
CA PRO A 10 25.34 -11.05 -2.02
C PRO A 10 26.04 -11.36 -0.70
N GLY A 11 25.74 -12.53 -0.14
CA GLY A 11 26.44 -13.07 1.02
C GLY A 11 27.40 -14.21 0.63
N PRO A 12 28.20 -14.74 1.58
CA PRO A 12 29.08 -15.88 1.34
C PRO A 12 28.34 -17.14 0.88
N SER A 13 27.09 -17.30 1.30
CA SER A 13 26.17 -18.36 0.85
C SER A 13 24.82 -17.78 0.40
N ASN A 14 24.00 -18.64 -0.20
CA ASN A 14 22.62 -18.27 -0.56
C ASN A 14 21.77 -17.88 0.67
N GLN A 15 22.09 -18.41 1.86
CA GLN A 15 21.36 -18.10 3.10
C GLN A 15 21.74 -16.73 3.68
N ASP A 16 22.90 -16.21 3.27
CA ASP A 16 23.44 -14.91 3.70
C ASP A 16 23.14 -13.79 2.68
N THR A 17 22.56 -14.14 1.53
CA THR A 17 22.17 -13.15 0.53
C THR A 17 20.89 -12.46 0.98
N VAL A 18 20.90 -11.12 0.97
CA VAL A 18 19.74 -10.31 1.37
C VAL A 18 19.13 -9.65 0.15
N TYR A 19 17.83 -9.85 -0.04
CA TYR A 19 17.01 -9.15 -1.00
C TYR A 19 16.24 -8.07 -0.27
N GLY A 20 16.10 -6.90 -0.87
CA GLY A 20 15.25 -5.88 -0.30
C GLY A 20 14.73 -4.88 -1.31
N LEU A 21 13.72 -4.13 -0.87
CA LEU A 21 13.18 -3.02 -1.63
C LEU A 21 12.64 -1.95 -0.68
N PHE A 22 12.49 -0.75 -1.24
CA PHE A 22 11.62 0.26 -0.68
C PHE A 22 10.67 0.79 -1.75
N GLN A 23 9.49 1.23 -1.30
CA GLN A 23 8.48 1.85 -2.14
C GLN A 23 7.86 3.00 -1.36
N CYS A 24 8.14 4.24 -1.76
CA CYS A 24 7.43 5.41 -1.28
C CYS A 24 6.05 5.51 -1.93
N ARG A 25 5.13 6.19 -1.25
CA ARG A 25 3.83 6.57 -1.79
C ARG A 25 4.05 7.48 -3.00
N GLY A 26 3.31 7.24 -4.08
CA GLY A 26 3.61 7.84 -5.39
C GLY A 26 3.51 9.37 -5.48
N ASN A 27 2.90 10.03 -4.48
CA ASN A 27 2.76 11.48 -4.42
C ASN A 27 3.78 12.18 -3.50
N LEU A 28 4.77 11.48 -2.93
CA LEU A 28 5.79 12.09 -2.08
C LEU A 28 6.96 12.67 -2.87
N ASN A 29 7.43 13.85 -2.45
CA ASN A 29 8.70 14.40 -2.90
C ASN A 29 9.90 13.61 -2.33
N SER A 30 11.09 13.90 -2.84
CA SER A 30 12.31 13.18 -2.46
C SER A 30 12.68 13.30 -0.98
N GLY A 31 12.47 14.46 -0.37
CA GLY A 31 12.74 14.68 1.04
C GLY A 31 11.82 13.86 1.94
N ASP A 32 10.52 13.87 1.66
CA ASP A 32 9.52 13.13 2.43
C ASP A 32 9.71 11.62 2.29
N CYS A 33 9.99 11.16 1.07
CA CYS A 33 10.29 9.76 0.81
C CYS A 33 11.55 9.30 1.57
N GLY A 34 12.65 10.06 1.49
CA GLY A 34 13.88 9.75 2.22
C GLY A 34 13.66 9.68 3.74
N ARG A 35 12.92 10.64 4.31
CA ARG A 35 12.56 10.62 5.73
C ARG A 35 11.70 9.43 6.11
N CYS A 36 10.71 9.08 5.29
CA CYS A 36 9.86 7.92 5.55
C CYS A 36 10.68 6.62 5.54
N VAL A 37 11.50 6.41 4.51
CA VAL A 37 12.32 5.20 4.37
C VAL A 37 13.33 5.09 5.53
N ALA A 38 14.00 6.19 5.89
CA ALA A 38 14.91 6.21 7.04
C ALA A 38 14.20 5.84 8.35
N LYS A 39 12.99 6.38 8.58
CA LYS A 39 12.15 6.03 9.73
C LYS A 39 11.76 4.55 9.72
N ALA A 40 11.35 4.03 8.56
CA ALA A 40 10.95 2.63 8.42
C ALA A 40 12.13 1.67 8.70
N VAL A 41 13.31 1.95 8.15
CA VAL A 41 14.53 1.17 8.38
C VAL A 41 14.92 1.19 9.86
N SER A 42 14.89 2.37 10.50
CA SER A 42 15.19 2.49 11.94
C SER A 42 14.22 1.69 12.80
N GLN A 43 12.92 1.69 12.49
CA GLN A 43 11.93 0.91 13.24
C GLN A 43 12.09 -0.60 12.99
N LEU A 44 12.35 -1.02 11.75
CA LEU A 44 12.62 -2.43 11.43
C LEU A 44 13.79 -2.99 12.25
N GLY A 45 14.86 -2.23 12.44
CA GLY A 45 15.99 -2.65 13.28
C GLY A 45 15.63 -2.92 14.74
N THR A 46 14.52 -2.37 15.22
CA THR A 46 14.00 -2.63 16.57
C THR A 46 12.89 -3.69 16.61
N LEU A 47 12.02 -3.72 15.60
CA LEU A 47 10.84 -4.60 15.54
C LEU A 47 11.18 -6.01 15.06
N CYS A 48 12.18 -6.13 14.18
CA CYS A 48 12.60 -7.38 13.53
C CYS A 48 14.04 -7.73 13.94
N LEU A 49 14.37 -7.52 15.23
CA LEU A 49 15.70 -7.84 15.76
C LEU A 49 16.02 -9.32 15.51
N ASP A 50 17.24 -9.60 15.07
CA ASP A 50 17.76 -10.94 14.74
C ASP A 50 16.94 -11.73 13.70
N SER A 51 15.99 -11.07 13.01
CA SER A 51 15.16 -11.70 11.99
C SER A 51 15.83 -11.62 10.62
N THR A 52 15.83 -12.74 9.88
CA THR A 52 16.40 -12.84 8.52
C THR A 52 15.58 -12.10 7.46
N GLY A 53 14.35 -11.70 7.83
CA GLY A 53 13.46 -10.90 7.01
C GLY A 53 12.57 -10.01 7.86
N GLY A 54 12.09 -8.93 7.25
CA GLY A 54 11.22 -7.96 7.91
C GLY A 54 10.53 -7.07 6.89
N ALA A 55 9.30 -6.68 7.17
CA ALA A 55 8.53 -5.77 6.33
C ALA A 55 7.82 -4.74 7.21
N LEU A 56 7.87 -3.47 6.81
CA LEU A 56 7.20 -2.38 7.50
C LEU A 56 6.51 -1.45 6.51
N GLN A 57 5.21 -1.27 6.73
CA GLN A 57 4.36 -0.33 6.00
C GLN A 57 4.08 0.88 6.90
N LEU A 58 4.61 2.03 6.52
CA LEU A 58 4.21 3.34 7.03
C LEU A 58 3.25 4.01 6.04
N GLU A 59 2.60 5.10 6.43
CA GLU A 59 1.66 5.82 5.56
C GLU A 59 2.32 6.34 4.27
N GLY A 60 3.61 6.70 4.36
CA GLY A 60 4.38 7.26 3.26
C GLY A 60 5.25 6.26 2.49
N CYS A 61 5.49 5.06 3.02
CA CYS A 61 6.44 4.13 2.41
C CYS A 61 6.32 2.70 2.94
N PHE A 62 6.78 1.77 2.13
CA PHE A 62 6.95 0.35 2.43
C PHE A 62 8.43 -0.01 2.32
N VAL A 63 8.94 -0.78 3.27
CA VAL A 63 10.30 -1.35 3.23
C VAL A 63 10.19 -2.83 3.54
N LYS A 64 10.85 -3.66 2.74
CA LYS A 64 10.93 -5.11 2.98
C LYS A 64 12.34 -5.61 2.70
N TYR A 65 12.83 -6.50 3.55
CA TYR A 65 14.02 -7.31 3.31
C TYR A 65 13.74 -8.77 3.68
N ASP A 66 14.46 -9.69 3.05
CA ASP A 66 14.38 -11.13 3.29
C ASP A 66 15.64 -11.82 2.76
N ASN A 67 16.00 -12.97 3.32
CA ASN A 67 17.06 -13.82 2.77
C ASN A 67 16.54 -14.85 1.74
N THR A 68 15.22 -14.93 1.58
CA THR A 68 14.56 -15.65 0.49
C THR A 68 14.13 -14.69 -0.61
N THR A 69 14.27 -15.07 -1.87
CA THR A 69 13.85 -14.21 -2.99
C THR A 69 12.34 -13.96 -2.96
N PHE A 70 11.95 -12.69 -3.09
CA PHE A 70 10.55 -12.26 -3.22
C PHE A 70 10.36 -11.19 -4.32
N LEU A 71 11.44 -10.81 -5.01
CA LEU A 71 11.41 -9.77 -6.04
C LEU A 71 10.76 -10.32 -7.30
N GLY A 72 9.76 -9.61 -7.83
CA GLY A 72 9.02 -10.01 -9.03
C GLY A 72 8.08 -11.19 -8.81
N VAL A 73 7.76 -11.53 -7.56
CA VAL A 73 6.83 -12.61 -7.21
C VAL A 73 5.51 -11.99 -6.75
N GLU A 74 4.40 -12.32 -7.44
CA GLU A 74 3.07 -11.93 -7.00
C GLU A 74 2.73 -12.59 -5.65
N ASP A 75 2.23 -11.78 -4.70
CA ASP A 75 1.71 -12.28 -3.43
C ASP A 75 0.51 -11.42 -3.00
N LYS A 76 -0.66 -12.06 -2.99
CA LYS A 76 -1.97 -11.47 -2.67
C LYS A 76 -2.45 -11.84 -1.26
N THR A 77 -1.56 -12.37 -0.42
CA THR A 77 -1.88 -12.70 0.98
C THR A 77 -2.32 -11.43 1.72
N VAL A 78 -3.45 -11.50 2.43
CA VAL A 78 -3.95 -10.38 3.24
C VAL A 78 -3.05 -10.21 4.47
N VAL A 79 -2.45 -9.03 4.61
CA VAL A 79 -1.58 -8.68 5.74
C VAL A 79 -2.34 -7.87 6.78
N VAL A 80 -3.08 -6.85 6.33
CA VAL A 80 -3.90 -6.00 7.20
C VAL A 80 -5.24 -5.75 6.55
N LYS A 81 -6.29 -5.96 7.32
CA LYS A 81 -7.63 -5.46 7.04
C LYS A 81 -8.10 -4.62 8.22
N LYS A 82 -8.53 -3.39 7.96
CA LYS A 82 -9.20 -2.54 8.95
C LYS A 82 -10.39 -1.85 8.29
N CYS A 83 -11.54 -1.93 8.93
CA CYS A 83 -12.73 -1.19 8.53
C CYS A 83 -13.10 -0.20 9.63
N GLY A 84 -13.55 0.98 9.22
CA GLY A 84 -14.08 2.00 10.11
C GLY A 84 -15.49 1.69 10.62
N PRO A 85 -16.11 2.64 11.33
CA PRO A 85 -17.49 2.51 11.76
C PRO A 85 -18.43 2.43 10.54
N SER A 86 -19.55 1.72 10.72
CA SER A 86 -20.57 1.59 9.69
C SER A 86 -21.25 2.93 9.38
N ILE A 87 -21.58 3.14 8.12
CA ILE A 87 -22.38 4.28 7.65
C ILE A 87 -23.82 4.03 8.09
N SER A 88 -24.37 4.92 8.93
CA SER A 88 -25.68 4.70 9.55
C SER A 88 -26.88 4.99 8.63
N SER A 89 -26.79 5.93 7.67
CA SER A 89 -27.92 6.23 6.76
C SER A 89 -27.64 7.27 5.66
N TYR A 90 -26.76 6.99 4.68
CA TYR A 90 -26.74 7.75 3.42
C TYR A 90 -26.34 6.82 2.25
N SER A 91 -27.29 6.49 1.38
CA SER A 91 -27.05 5.76 0.11
C SER A 91 -25.96 6.42 -0.74
N ASP A 92 -25.87 7.74 -0.65
CA ASP A 92 -24.99 8.55 -1.48
C ASP A 92 -23.52 8.36 -1.10
N ALA A 93 -23.19 8.20 0.18
CA ALA A 93 -21.83 7.96 0.65
C ALA A 93 -21.31 6.59 0.19
N LEU A 94 -22.18 5.56 0.22
CA LEU A 94 -21.89 4.23 -0.31
C LEU A 94 -21.69 4.26 -1.83
N GLY A 95 -22.53 5.02 -2.55
CA GLY A 95 -22.36 5.21 -4.00
C GLY A 95 -21.05 5.90 -4.34
N ARG A 96 -20.63 6.89 -3.55
CA ARG A 96 -19.34 7.59 -3.71
C ARG A 96 -18.15 6.66 -3.45
N SER A 97 -18.18 5.86 -2.38
CA SER A 97 -17.10 4.91 -2.08
C SER A 97 -16.99 3.82 -3.15
N ASP A 98 -18.12 3.29 -3.63
CA ASP A 98 -18.11 2.31 -4.72
C ASP A 98 -17.55 2.89 -6.02
N ALA A 99 -17.93 4.13 -6.37
CA ALA A 99 -17.39 4.84 -7.53
C ALA A 99 -15.88 5.07 -7.40
N VAL A 100 -15.39 5.55 -6.25
CA VAL A 100 -13.96 5.76 -5.99
C VAL A 100 -13.18 4.45 -6.15
N LEU A 101 -13.65 3.37 -5.53
CA LEU A 101 -13.02 2.05 -5.61
C LEU A 101 -13.09 1.46 -7.03
N GLY A 102 -14.18 1.70 -7.76
CA GLY A 102 -14.33 1.33 -9.18
C GLY A 102 -13.27 1.99 -10.06
N TYR A 103 -13.06 3.31 -9.89
CA TYR A 103 -12.01 4.04 -10.61
C TYR A 103 -10.60 3.55 -10.27
N LEU A 104 -10.32 3.23 -9.01
CA LEU A 104 -9.01 2.66 -8.61
C LEU A 104 -8.77 1.29 -9.23
N GLY A 105 -9.82 0.48 -9.41
CA GLY A 105 -9.75 -0.85 -10.00
C GLY A 105 -9.71 -0.85 -11.52
N ALA A 106 -10.13 0.24 -12.17
CA ALA A 106 -10.16 0.35 -13.63
C ALA A 106 -8.74 0.36 -14.23
N SER A 107 -8.62 -0.23 -15.42
CA SER A 107 -7.43 -0.18 -16.26
C SER A 107 -7.81 0.42 -17.61
N ASP A 108 -7.09 1.47 -18.02
CA ASP A 108 -7.22 2.10 -19.34
C ASP A 108 -6.13 1.61 -20.31
N GLY A 109 -5.46 0.50 -19.98
CA GLY A 109 -4.31 -0.02 -20.71
C GLY A 109 -2.99 0.70 -20.40
N THR A 110 -3.02 1.80 -19.64
CA THR A 110 -1.81 2.50 -19.17
C THR A 110 -1.36 1.93 -17.82
N TYR A 111 -0.09 1.56 -17.72
CA TYR A 111 0.46 1.08 -16.46
C TYR A 111 0.54 2.22 -15.42
N LYS A 112 -0.27 2.11 -14.36
CA LYS A 112 -0.34 3.06 -13.25
C LYS A 112 -0.21 2.30 -11.91
N PRO A 113 1.00 2.18 -11.34
CA PRO A 113 1.24 1.44 -10.10
C PRO A 113 0.76 2.19 -8.86
N PHE A 114 0.54 3.51 -8.94
CA PHE A 114 -0.05 4.34 -7.89
C PHE A 114 -1.27 5.05 -8.47
N ARG A 115 -2.41 4.95 -7.79
CA ARG A 115 -3.70 5.46 -8.24
C ARG A 115 -4.36 6.23 -7.12
N VAL A 116 -4.97 7.35 -7.46
CA VAL A 116 -5.77 8.17 -6.56
C VAL A 116 -7.10 8.48 -7.25
N SER A 117 -8.17 8.52 -6.47
CA SER A 117 -9.51 8.86 -6.95
C SER A 117 -10.29 9.55 -5.84
N GLY A 118 -11.29 10.34 -6.20
CA GLY A 118 -12.14 11.04 -5.25
C GLY A 118 -13.53 11.33 -5.81
N SER A 119 -14.52 11.33 -4.92
CA SER A 119 -15.91 11.68 -5.24
C SER A 119 -16.55 12.36 -4.02
N GLY A 120 -16.80 13.66 -4.14
CA GLY A 120 -17.25 14.48 -3.01
C GLY A 120 -16.20 14.50 -1.89
N ASP A 121 -16.60 14.05 -0.72
CA ASP A 121 -15.81 13.91 0.51
C ASP A 121 -15.09 12.55 0.64
N VAL A 122 -15.31 11.62 -0.30
CA VAL A 122 -14.63 10.32 -0.30
C VAL A 122 -13.36 10.38 -1.15
N GLN A 123 -12.25 9.93 -0.58
CA GLN A 123 -10.97 9.78 -1.27
C GLN A 123 -10.51 8.33 -1.21
N GLY A 124 -9.77 7.90 -2.22
CA GLY A 124 -9.19 6.56 -2.28
C GLY A 124 -7.79 6.56 -2.89
N VAL A 125 -6.98 5.63 -2.42
CA VAL A 125 -5.60 5.41 -2.87
C VAL A 125 -5.38 3.91 -3.05
N ALA A 126 -4.70 3.54 -4.13
CA ALA A 126 -4.29 2.18 -4.38
C ALA A 126 -2.86 2.15 -4.93
N GLN A 127 -2.05 1.20 -4.50
CA GLN A 127 -0.66 1.11 -4.94
C GLN A 127 -0.13 -0.32 -4.96
N CYS A 128 0.60 -0.67 -6.01
CA CYS A 128 1.41 -1.87 -6.11
C CYS A 128 2.85 -1.59 -5.65
N VAL A 129 3.53 -2.61 -5.14
CA VAL A 129 4.99 -2.58 -5.00
C VAL A 129 5.60 -2.63 -6.41
N GLY A 130 6.62 -1.81 -6.65
CA GLY A 130 7.20 -1.57 -7.98
C GLY A 130 7.95 -2.76 -8.59
N ASP A 131 8.06 -3.90 -7.90
CA ASP A 131 8.64 -5.11 -8.46
C ASP A 131 7.64 -5.98 -9.24
N LEU A 132 6.33 -5.68 -9.16
CA LEU A 132 5.31 -6.38 -9.94
C LEU A 132 5.26 -5.91 -11.40
N SER A 133 5.03 -6.85 -12.32
CA SER A 133 4.68 -6.53 -13.71
C SER A 133 3.36 -5.76 -13.80
N PRO A 134 3.05 -5.12 -14.95
CA PRO A 134 1.78 -4.42 -15.13
C PRO A 134 0.54 -5.30 -14.91
N ARG A 135 0.61 -6.58 -15.30
CA ARG A 135 -0.47 -7.55 -15.12
C ARG A 135 -0.64 -7.93 -13.65
N GLU A 136 0.43 -8.33 -12.99
CA GLU A 136 0.40 -8.71 -11.57
C GLU A 136 -0.03 -7.54 -10.68
N CYS A 137 0.39 -6.32 -11.03
CA CYS A 137 -0.09 -5.13 -10.33
C CYS A 137 -1.61 -4.96 -10.48
N GLN A 138 -2.14 -5.07 -11.69
CA GLN A 138 -3.59 -4.98 -11.91
C GLN A 138 -4.35 -6.10 -11.18
N ASP A 139 -3.85 -7.32 -11.21
CA ASP A 139 -4.45 -8.48 -10.56
C ASP A 139 -4.45 -8.30 -9.02
N CYS A 140 -3.33 -7.84 -8.45
CA CYS A 140 -3.22 -7.54 -7.01
C CYS A 140 -4.19 -6.43 -6.58
N LEU A 141 -4.23 -5.30 -7.31
CA LEU A 141 -5.14 -4.20 -6.97
C LEU A 141 -6.61 -4.61 -7.10
N SER A 142 -6.95 -5.40 -8.11
CA SER A 142 -8.31 -5.92 -8.28
C SER A 142 -8.74 -6.77 -7.08
N GLU A 143 -7.84 -7.64 -6.59
CA GLU A 143 -8.07 -8.45 -5.40
C GLU A 143 -8.24 -7.59 -4.13
N ALA A 144 -7.31 -6.64 -3.91
CA ALA A 144 -7.35 -5.76 -2.74
C ALA A 144 -8.65 -4.93 -2.72
N ILE A 145 -9.04 -4.37 -3.86
CA ILE A 145 -10.26 -3.57 -4.01
C ILE A 145 -11.51 -4.45 -3.86
N GLY A 146 -11.52 -5.66 -4.44
CA GLY A 146 -12.64 -6.59 -4.30
C GLY A 146 -12.89 -6.99 -2.84
N ARG A 147 -11.83 -7.30 -2.09
CA ARG A 147 -11.91 -7.55 -0.65
C ARG A 147 -12.34 -6.32 0.12
N LEU A 148 -11.83 -5.14 -0.23
CA LEU A 148 -12.19 -3.90 0.45
C LEU A 148 -13.67 -3.56 0.28
N LYS A 149 -14.23 -3.77 -0.93
CA LYS A 149 -15.68 -3.64 -1.18
C LYS A 149 -16.50 -4.65 -0.39
N THR A 150 -16.07 -5.92 -0.40
CA THR A 150 -16.79 -7.01 0.27
C THR A 150 -16.80 -6.86 1.79
N ASP A 151 -15.65 -6.55 2.36
CA ASP A 151 -15.46 -6.59 3.80
C ASP A 151 -15.73 -5.25 4.49
N CYS A 152 -15.44 -4.14 3.80
CA CYS A 152 -15.56 -2.80 4.37
C CYS A 152 -16.56 -1.91 3.63
N GLY A 153 -17.25 -2.35 2.57
CA GLY A 153 -18.05 -1.45 1.72
C GLY A 153 -19.11 -0.60 2.44
N ALA A 154 -19.60 -1.06 3.61
CA ALA A 154 -20.53 -0.33 4.46
C ALA A 154 -19.87 0.58 5.52
N ALA A 155 -18.53 0.71 5.52
CA ALA A 155 -17.76 1.49 6.49
C ALA A 155 -17.39 2.87 5.92
N LYS A 156 -17.19 3.84 6.81
CA LYS A 156 -16.72 5.19 6.46
C LYS A 156 -15.31 5.23 5.86
N TRP A 157 -14.47 4.29 6.27
CA TRP A 157 -13.14 4.10 5.74
C TRP A 157 -12.77 2.63 5.77
N GLY A 158 -11.81 2.25 4.94
CA GLY A 158 -11.28 0.90 4.94
C GLY A 158 -9.87 0.87 4.40
N ASP A 159 -9.06 0.00 5.00
CA ASP A 159 -7.71 -0.30 4.58
C ASP A 159 -7.60 -1.80 4.29
N MET A 160 -7.12 -2.13 3.09
CA MET A 160 -6.78 -3.48 2.67
C MET A 160 -5.34 -3.50 2.17
N TYR A 161 -4.45 -4.11 2.96
CA TYR A 161 -3.06 -4.33 2.59
C TYR A 161 -2.86 -5.80 2.29
N LEU A 162 -2.49 -6.09 1.05
CA LEU A 162 -1.95 -7.38 0.64
C LEU A 162 -0.41 -7.31 0.68
N ALA A 163 0.26 -8.45 0.57
CA ALA A 163 1.71 -8.52 0.64
C ALA A 163 2.45 -7.68 -0.43
N LYS A 164 1.83 -7.48 -1.61
CA LYS A 164 2.43 -6.74 -2.74
C LYS A 164 1.64 -5.54 -3.24
N CYS A 165 0.51 -5.20 -2.62
CA CYS A 165 -0.24 -4.01 -2.96
C CYS A 165 -1.21 -3.63 -1.84
N TYR A 166 -1.76 -2.42 -1.91
CA TYR A 166 -2.84 -2.01 -1.01
C TYR A 166 -3.89 -1.20 -1.74
N ALA A 167 -5.09 -1.18 -1.17
CA ALA A 167 -6.16 -0.26 -1.50
C ALA A 167 -6.76 0.28 -0.21
N ARG A 168 -7.11 1.56 -0.22
CA ARG A 168 -7.74 2.23 0.91
C ARG A 168 -8.67 3.34 0.46
N TYR A 169 -9.70 3.60 1.25
CA TYR A 169 -10.57 4.76 1.08
C TYR A 169 -10.99 5.35 2.42
N SER A 170 -11.41 6.60 2.40
CA SER A 170 -12.03 7.28 3.54
C SER A 170 -12.93 8.41 3.11
N GLU A 171 -14.03 8.54 3.85
CA GLU A 171 -14.86 9.74 3.94
C GLU A 171 -14.14 10.81 4.79
N GLY A 172 -14.22 12.08 4.37
CA GLY A 172 -13.38 13.18 4.85
C GLY A 172 -13.29 13.31 6.38
N GLY A 173 -12.06 13.39 6.89
CA GLY A 173 -11.76 13.66 8.31
C GLY A 173 -11.85 12.45 9.26
N ASP A 174 -12.36 11.31 8.81
CA ASP A 174 -12.63 10.15 9.69
C ASP A 174 -11.55 9.04 9.64
N HIS A 175 -10.47 9.20 8.87
CA HIS A 175 -9.36 8.23 8.85
C HIS A 175 -8.37 8.52 9.99
N PRO A 176 -8.14 7.61 10.96
CA PRO A 176 -7.36 7.87 12.18
C PRO A 176 -5.88 8.25 11.97
N HIS A 177 -5.35 8.13 10.74
CA HIS A 177 -4.00 8.53 10.38
C HIS A 177 -3.92 9.71 9.41
N GLY A 178 -5.02 10.42 9.15
CA GLY A 178 -4.99 11.70 8.46
C GLY A 178 -4.39 12.78 9.35
N GLN A 179 -3.07 12.78 9.55
CA GLN A 179 -2.39 13.96 10.08
C GLN A 179 -2.68 15.10 9.10
N LYS A 180 -3.41 16.10 9.59
CA LYS A 180 -3.47 17.43 8.99
C LYS A 180 -2.03 17.81 8.64
N GLY A 181 -1.81 18.19 7.38
CA GLY A 181 -0.59 18.88 7.01
C GLY A 181 -0.48 20.12 7.88
N GLU A 182 0.45 20.08 8.83
CA GLU A 182 0.91 21.28 9.51
C GLU A 182 2.01 21.88 8.62
N GLN A 183 1.82 23.18 8.34
CA GLN A 183 2.62 24.04 7.47
C GLN A 183 4.07 24.18 7.95
#